data_AF-X1HPJ0-F1
#
_entry.id   AF-X1HPJ0-F1
#
_cell.length_a   1.000
_cell.length_b   1.000
_cell.length_c   1.000
_cell.angle_alpha   90.00
_cell.angle_beta   90.00
_cell.angle_gamma   90.00
#
_symmetry.space_group_name_H-M   'P 1'
#
loop_
_entity.id
_entity.type
_entity.pdbx_description
1 polymer ?
#
loop_
_entity_poly.entity_id
_entity_poly.type
_entity_poly.pdbx_seq_one_letter_code
_entity_poly.pdbx_strand_id
1 'polypeptide(L)'
;TIVLESAFFKPELIRKTSRRLKLSTESSYRFERTADIGILKTSTAYTLHLLKKYTNGKLVGSIIDTNPNPESRGEVSFSYEKANRLLGKTVEKEKVNKIFRKLGFQKKGNGNNPLIVIPSYRRDIEIEEDLSEEIGRFIGFENIQPKFGYRNKNPIFLEGKEISKIKKIMPFLGFFEAMNIPFIEQSWSKIQGENPIVLKNPMWSEKNILRTTLLPGLISSVKRNLNKGEEIVALFEVGRIFTKDKGEEETLAAVVAGNKPINWYEEQNPVDFYDIKGAVEVLLNKLQFNN
;
A
#
# COMPACT_ATOMS: atom_id res chain seq x y z
N THR A 1 -36.59 25.50 -21.21
CA THR A 1 -36.79 24.05 -21.34
C THR A 1 -35.53 23.35 -20.89
N ILE A 2 -35.64 22.27 -20.11
CA ILE A 2 -34.50 21.47 -19.65
C ILE A 2 -34.74 20.00 -19.97
N VAL A 3 -33.66 19.23 -20.11
CA VAL A 3 -33.69 17.77 -20.15
C VAL A 3 -33.00 17.27 -18.88
N LEU A 4 -33.65 16.34 -18.17
CA LEU A 4 -33.11 15.73 -16.97
C LEU A 4 -32.47 14.39 -17.31
N GLU A 5 -31.17 14.26 -17.08
CA GLU A 5 -30.46 12.99 -17.14
C GLU A 5 -30.45 12.34 -15.75
N SER A 6 -30.85 11.06 -15.69
CA SER A 6 -30.69 10.21 -14.52
C SER A 6 -30.24 8.85 -15.02
N ALA A 7 -28.96 8.55 -14.82
CA ALA A 7 -28.29 7.44 -15.48
C ALA A 7 -27.45 6.63 -14.50
N PHE A 8 -27.27 5.35 -14.81
CA PHE A 8 -26.29 4.50 -14.17
C PHE A 8 -25.13 4.28 -15.14
N PHE A 9 -23.91 4.67 -14.74
CA PHE A 9 -22.71 4.49 -15.52
C PHE A 9 -21.84 3.37 -14.96
N LYS A 10 -21.09 2.69 -15.84
CA LYS A 10 -20.08 1.71 -15.42
C LYS A 10 -18.98 2.44 -14.61
N PRO A 11 -18.73 2.08 -13.33
CA PRO A 11 -17.80 2.80 -12.47
C PRO A 11 -16.38 2.91 -13.02
N GLU A 12 -15.91 1.85 -13.68
CA GLU A 12 -14.58 1.79 -14.29
C GLU A 12 -14.38 2.84 -15.38
N LEU A 13 -15.40 3.08 -16.21
CA LEU A 13 -15.32 4.06 -17.30
C LEU A 13 -15.22 5.46 -16.72
N ILE A 14 -16.07 5.79 -15.74
CA ILE A 14 -16.05 7.09 -15.07
C ILE A 14 -14.71 7.34 -14.37
N ARG A 15 -14.19 6.36 -13.64
CA ARG A 15 -12.88 6.46 -12.97
C ARG A 15 -11.75 6.72 -13.96
N LYS A 16 -11.71 5.99 -15.09
CA LYS A 16 -10.69 6.17 -16.14
C LYS A 16 -10.78 7.58 -16.76
N THR A 17 -11.98 8.04 -17.09
CA THR A 17 -12.19 9.36 -17.69
C THR A 17 -11.88 10.49 -16.72
N SER A 18 -12.36 10.43 -15.48
CA SER A 18 -12.09 11.44 -14.45
C SER A 18 -10.59 11.60 -14.19
N ARG A 19 -9.86 10.48 -14.03
CA ARG A 19 -8.40 10.51 -13.83
C ARG A 19 -7.65 11.07 -15.04
N ARG A 20 -8.03 10.65 -16.24
CA ARG A 20 -7.39 11.11 -17.49
C ARG A 20 -7.56 12.62 -17.70
N LEU A 21 -8.75 13.14 -17.38
CA LEU A 21 -9.06 14.57 -17.54
C LEU A 21 -8.70 15.41 -16.32
N LYS A 22 -8.27 14.79 -15.20
CA LYS A 22 -8.06 15.44 -13.90
C LYS A 22 -9.28 16.21 -13.39
N LEU A 23 -10.48 15.71 -13.68
CA LEU A 23 -11.74 16.33 -13.27
C LEU A 23 -12.42 15.50 -12.19
N SER A 24 -12.25 15.93 -10.94
CA SER A 24 -12.92 15.34 -9.78
C SER A 24 -14.12 16.21 -9.41
N THR A 25 -15.31 15.62 -9.53
CA THR A 25 -16.60 16.22 -9.13
C THR A 25 -17.34 15.26 -8.21
N GLU A 26 -18.30 15.80 -7.45
CA GLU A 26 -19.25 15.02 -6.64
C GLU A 26 -19.96 13.91 -7.44
N SER A 27 -20.29 14.19 -8.71
CA SER A 27 -20.89 13.21 -9.62
C SER A 27 -19.91 12.09 -9.96
N SER A 28 -18.71 12.43 -10.45
CA SER A 28 -17.69 11.44 -10.80
C SER A 28 -17.27 10.58 -9.60
N TYR A 29 -17.20 11.17 -8.40
CA TYR A 29 -16.85 10.49 -7.16
C TYR A 29 -17.88 9.42 -6.78
N ARG A 30 -19.18 9.70 -6.94
CA ARG A 30 -20.27 8.76 -6.66
C ARG A 30 -20.32 7.66 -7.72
N PHE A 31 -20.24 8.03 -9.01
CA PHE A 31 -20.31 7.05 -10.08
C PHE A 31 -19.10 6.12 -10.13
N GLU A 32 -17.87 6.58 -9.78
CA GLU A 32 -16.69 5.71 -9.71
C GLU A 32 -16.74 4.71 -8.54
N ARG A 33 -17.62 4.93 -7.54
CA ARG A 33 -17.87 4.04 -6.39
C ARG A 33 -19.16 3.25 -6.51
N THR A 34 -19.75 3.25 -7.69
CA THR A 34 -20.99 2.54 -8.00
C THR A 34 -22.23 3.14 -7.34
N ALA A 35 -22.94 3.98 -8.09
CA ALA A 35 -24.25 4.45 -7.69
C ALA A 35 -25.28 3.30 -7.64
N ASP A 36 -26.26 3.41 -6.75
CA ASP A 36 -27.37 2.46 -6.71
C ASP A 36 -28.19 2.55 -8.01
N ILE A 37 -28.41 1.41 -8.67
CA ILE A 37 -29.27 1.35 -9.86
C ILE A 37 -30.75 1.33 -9.48
N GLY A 38 -31.08 0.80 -8.30
CA GLY A 38 -32.46 0.69 -7.81
C GLY A 38 -33.09 2.04 -7.47
N ILE A 39 -32.28 3.06 -7.15
CA ILE A 39 -32.77 4.40 -6.81
C ILE A 39 -33.13 5.26 -8.02
N LEU A 40 -32.77 4.88 -9.26
CA LEU A 40 -32.94 5.74 -10.46
C LEU A 40 -34.39 6.21 -10.65
N LYS A 41 -35.36 5.30 -10.54
CA LYS A 41 -36.78 5.63 -10.69
C LYS A 41 -37.26 6.59 -9.60
N THR A 42 -36.91 6.30 -8.35
CA THR A 42 -37.30 7.09 -7.18
C THR A 42 -36.66 8.48 -7.19
N SER A 43 -35.36 8.55 -7.48
CA SER A 43 -34.60 9.82 -7.55
C SER A 43 -35.08 10.71 -8.71
N THR A 44 -35.38 10.12 -9.87
CA THR A 44 -35.98 10.85 -11.01
C THR A 44 -37.35 11.42 -10.62
N ALA A 45 -38.24 10.59 -10.07
CA ALA A 45 -39.57 11.04 -9.64
C ALA A 45 -39.50 12.15 -8.57
N TYR A 46 -38.59 12.01 -7.61
CA TYR A 46 -38.38 13.02 -6.57
C TYR A 46 -37.84 14.33 -7.16
N THR A 47 -36.90 14.26 -8.10
CA THR A 47 -36.36 15.45 -8.78
C THR A 47 -37.46 16.17 -9.58
N LEU A 48 -38.29 15.43 -10.31
CA LEU A 48 -39.44 15.99 -11.03
C LEU A 48 -40.45 16.64 -10.08
N HIS A 49 -40.70 16.02 -8.92
CA HIS A 49 -41.56 16.61 -7.88
C HIS A 49 -41.00 17.94 -7.37
N LEU A 50 -39.70 18.01 -7.06
CA LEU A 50 -39.04 19.23 -6.60
C LEU A 50 -39.10 20.33 -7.68
N LEU A 51 -38.81 19.99 -8.93
CA LEU A 51 -38.89 20.95 -10.05
C LEU A 51 -40.31 21.50 -10.19
N LYS A 52 -41.33 20.65 -10.16
CA LYS A 52 -42.74 21.09 -10.23
C LYS A 52 -43.15 21.96 -9.03
N LYS A 53 -42.58 21.70 -7.86
CA LYS A 53 -42.91 22.42 -6.61
C LYS A 53 -42.28 23.81 -6.57
N TYR A 54 -41.01 23.93 -6.95
CA TYR A 54 -40.24 25.17 -6.80
C TYR A 54 -40.11 25.98 -8.08
N THR A 55 -40.58 25.44 -9.21
CA THR A 55 -40.59 26.13 -10.49
C THR A 55 -41.98 25.98 -11.12
N ASN A 56 -42.34 26.90 -12.02
CA ASN A 56 -43.55 26.78 -12.84
C ASN A 56 -43.36 25.79 -14.02
N GLY A 57 -42.39 24.88 -13.90
CA GLY A 57 -42.08 23.86 -14.89
C GLY A 57 -43.23 22.86 -15.06
N LYS A 58 -43.53 22.52 -16.31
CA LYS A 58 -44.45 21.45 -16.69
C LYS A 58 -43.66 20.32 -17.31
N LEU A 59 -44.00 19.08 -16.97
CA LEU A 59 -43.43 17.91 -17.64
C LEU A 59 -43.93 17.91 -19.08
N VAL A 60 -43.00 17.87 -20.03
CA VAL A 60 -43.28 17.78 -21.46
C VAL A 60 -42.78 16.41 -21.94
N GLY A 61 -43.66 15.59 -22.49
CA GLY A 61 -43.35 14.24 -22.97
C GLY A 61 -43.36 13.16 -21.88
N SER A 62 -43.01 11.94 -22.29
CA SER A 62 -42.88 10.78 -21.41
C SER A 62 -41.45 10.63 -20.87
N ILE A 63 -41.31 9.94 -19.73
CA ILE A 63 -40.00 9.50 -19.23
C ILE A 63 -39.53 8.36 -20.14
N ILE A 64 -38.32 8.52 -20.71
CA ILE A 64 -37.70 7.50 -21.54
C ILE A 64 -36.73 6.71 -20.66
N ASP A 65 -37.06 5.44 -20.41
CA ASP A 65 -36.21 4.50 -19.67
C ASP A 65 -35.69 3.44 -20.64
N THR A 66 -34.38 3.46 -20.88
CA THR A 66 -33.71 2.50 -21.78
C THR A 66 -33.38 1.17 -21.09
N ASN A 67 -33.58 1.06 -19.77
CA ASN A 67 -33.34 -0.16 -19.00
C ASN A 67 -34.36 -0.34 -17.86
N PRO A 68 -35.64 -0.62 -18.18
CA PRO A 68 -36.73 -0.64 -17.20
C PRO A 68 -36.63 -1.78 -16.18
N ASN A 69 -35.89 -2.84 -16.50
CA ASN A 69 -35.68 -4.01 -15.64
C ASN A 69 -34.18 -4.20 -15.41
N PRO A 70 -33.53 -3.36 -14.59
CA PRO A 70 -32.12 -3.49 -14.32
C PRO A 70 -31.82 -4.83 -13.63
N GLU A 71 -30.68 -5.43 -13.95
CA GLU A 71 -30.25 -6.69 -13.33
C GLU A 71 -30.24 -6.57 -11.80
N SER A 72 -30.91 -7.52 -11.14
CA SER A 72 -30.86 -7.63 -9.70
C SER A 72 -29.46 -8.06 -9.26
N ARG A 73 -28.97 -7.47 -8.18
CA ARG A 73 -27.60 -7.64 -7.66
C ARG A 73 -27.24 -9.08 -7.23
N GLY A 74 -28.23 -9.98 -7.20
CA GLY A 74 -28.02 -11.42 -7.02
C GLY A 74 -28.21 -11.91 -5.59
N GLU A 75 -28.00 -13.21 -5.42
CA GLU A 75 -28.11 -13.93 -4.15
C GLU A 75 -26.73 -14.48 -3.79
N VAL A 76 -26.28 -14.26 -2.55
CA VAL A 76 -25.00 -14.78 -2.05
C VAL A 76 -25.26 -15.97 -1.13
N SER A 77 -24.60 -17.09 -1.39
CA SER A 77 -24.64 -18.24 -0.49
C SER A 77 -23.92 -17.93 0.81
N PHE A 78 -24.54 -18.24 1.94
CA PHE A 78 -23.99 -17.89 3.25
C PHE A 78 -24.03 -19.09 4.19
N SER A 79 -22.95 -19.33 4.94
CA SER A 79 -22.90 -20.36 5.98
C SER A 79 -22.60 -19.76 7.35
N TYR A 80 -23.49 -19.98 8.33
CA TYR A 80 -23.27 -19.51 9.71
C TYR A 80 -21.99 -20.11 10.33
N GLU A 81 -21.69 -21.37 10.00
CA GLU A 81 -20.52 -22.07 10.54
C GLU A 81 -19.23 -21.45 10.00
N LYS A 82 -19.16 -21.22 8.68
CA LYS A 82 -18.00 -20.56 8.07
C LYS A 82 -17.83 -19.14 8.57
N ALA A 83 -18.92 -18.37 8.73
CA ALA A 83 -18.86 -17.03 9.29
C ALA A 83 -18.28 -17.04 10.72
N ASN A 84 -18.74 -17.95 11.58
CA ASN A 84 -18.21 -18.10 12.93
C ASN A 84 -16.74 -18.54 12.95
N ARG A 85 -16.34 -19.42 12.02
CA ARG A 85 -14.95 -19.85 11.86
C ARG A 85 -14.05 -18.70 11.40
N LEU A 86 -14.50 -17.92 10.42
CA LEU A 86 -13.77 -16.76 9.90
C LEU A 86 -13.64 -15.66 10.95
N LEU A 87 -14.72 -15.36 11.66
CA LEU A 87 -14.73 -14.36 12.75
C LEU A 87 -13.99 -14.84 13.99
N GLY A 88 -13.74 -16.16 14.14
CA GLY A 88 -13.16 -16.74 15.36
C GLY A 88 -14.08 -16.64 16.59
N LYS A 89 -15.34 -16.23 16.41
CA LYS A 89 -16.35 -16.00 17.44
C LYS A 89 -17.68 -16.62 17.02
N THR A 90 -18.29 -17.36 17.94
CA THR A 90 -19.64 -17.89 17.74
C THR A 90 -20.68 -16.79 17.89
N VAL A 91 -21.43 -16.52 16.83
CA VAL A 91 -22.59 -15.63 16.84
C VAL A 91 -23.85 -16.46 16.62
N GLU A 92 -24.85 -16.28 17.48
CA GLU A 92 -26.15 -16.95 17.37
C GLU A 92 -26.86 -16.62 16.05
N LYS A 93 -27.52 -17.61 15.45
CA LYS A 93 -28.18 -17.48 14.15
C LYS A 93 -29.25 -16.39 14.16
N GLU A 94 -30.00 -16.27 15.26
CA GLU A 94 -31.05 -15.27 15.47
C GLU A 94 -30.45 -13.86 15.44
N LYS A 95 -29.29 -13.68 16.08
CA LYS A 95 -28.56 -12.40 16.08
C LYS A 95 -28.06 -12.05 14.68
N VAL A 96 -27.47 -13.01 13.96
CA VAL A 96 -27.06 -12.81 12.56
C VAL A 96 -28.24 -12.42 11.67
N ASN A 97 -29.36 -13.13 11.77
CA ASN A 97 -30.58 -12.82 11.01
C ASN A 97 -31.13 -11.41 11.32
N LYS A 98 -31.06 -10.99 12.59
CA LYS A 98 -31.45 -9.63 13.00
C LYS A 98 -30.53 -8.57 12.40
N ILE A 99 -29.22 -8.84 12.30
CA ILE A 99 -28.23 -7.96 11.66
C ILE A 99 -28.54 -7.83 10.17
N PHE A 100 -28.69 -8.94 9.46
CA PHE A 100 -29.02 -8.97 8.04
C PHE A 100 -30.31 -8.18 7.74
N ARG A 101 -31.37 -8.39 8.52
CA ARG A 101 -32.61 -7.62 8.35
C ARG A 101 -32.41 -6.11 8.53
N LYS A 102 -31.59 -5.67 9.49
CA LYS A 102 -31.27 -4.25 9.70
C LYS A 102 -30.48 -3.65 8.54
N LEU A 103 -29.65 -4.44 7.89
CA LEU A 103 -28.85 -4.04 6.71
C LEU A 103 -29.65 -4.06 5.40
N GLY A 104 -30.90 -4.53 5.44
CA GLY A 104 -31.77 -4.69 4.26
C GLY A 104 -31.53 -5.99 3.50
N PHE A 105 -30.76 -6.93 4.07
CA PHE A 105 -30.52 -8.24 3.48
C PHE A 105 -31.71 -9.16 3.75
N GLN A 106 -32.16 -9.90 2.73
CA GLN A 106 -33.29 -10.82 2.86
C GLN A 106 -32.79 -12.26 2.77
N LYS A 107 -33.20 -13.09 3.73
CA LYS A 107 -32.85 -14.50 3.75
C LYS A 107 -33.85 -15.29 2.90
N LYS A 108 -33.35 -16.10 1.98
CA LYS A 108 -34.13 -17.05 1.17
C LYS A 108 -33.72 -18.48 1.54
N GLY A 109 -34.71 -19.29 1.91
CA GLY A 109 -34.53 -20.67 2.34
C GLY A 109 -34.38 -20.85 3.85
N ASN A 110 -34.71 -22.07 4.30
CA ASN A 110 -34.60 -22.51 5.69
C ASN A 110 -33.54 -23.61 5.77
N GLY A 111 -32.38 -23.29 6.32
CA GLY A 111 -31.26 -24.24 6.43
C GLY A 111 -30.01 -23.61 7.03
N ASN A 112 -28.95 -24.42 7.14
CA ASN A 112 -27.64 -23.96 7.63
C ASN A 112 -26.89 -23.10 6.61
N ASN A 113 -27.25 -23.19 5.33
CA ASN A 113 -26.63 -22.44 4.24
C ASN A 113 -27.69 -21.67 3.43
N PRO A 114 -28.30 -20.60 3.97
CA PRO A 114 -29.29 -19.82 3.24
C PRO A 114 -28.66 -19.02 2.10
N LEU A 115 -29.50 -18.66 1.13
CA LEU A 115 -29.17 -17.62 0.14
C LEU A 115 -29.58 -16.26 0.71
N ILE A 116 -28.69 -15.28 0.62
CA ILE A 116 -28.94 -13.92 1.08
C ILE A 116 -29.13 -13.02 -0.14
N VAL A 117 -30.34 -12.49 -0.30
CA VAL A 117 -30.67 -11.49 -1.33
C VAL A 117 -30.11 -10.16 -0.88
N ILE A 118 -29.26 -9.57 -1.71
CA ILE A 118 -28.57 -8.33 -1.35
C ILE A 118 -29.21 -7.12 -2.07
N PRO A 119 -29.51 -6.02 -1.35
CA PRO A 119 -30.10 -4.83 -1.94
C PRO A 119 -29.16 -4.18 -2.96
N SER A 120 -29.76 -3.47 -3.93
CA SER A 120 -29.06 -2.88 -5.09
C SER A 120 -28.03 -1.80 -4.73
N TYR A 121 -28.22 -1.12 -3.60
CA TYR A 121 -27.32 -0.07 -3.11
C TYR A 121 -26.05 -0.62 -2.46
N ARG A 122 -26.06 -1.88 -2.02
CA ARG A 122 -24.83 -2.56 -1.63
C ARG A 122 -24.26 -3.13 -2.93
N ARG A 123 -23.03 -2.76 -3.28
CA ARG A 123 -22.31 -3.27 -4.47
C ARG A 123 -21.02 -3.99 -4.07
N ASP A 124 -20.63 -3.81 -2.83
CA ASP A 124 -19.47 -4.28 -2.06
C ASP A 124 -19.59 -5.68 -1.39
N ILE A 125 -20.61 -6.45 -1.71
CA ILE A 125 -21.02 -7.75 -1.12
C ILE A 125 -21.23 -8.73 -2.28
N GLU A 126 -20.20 -9.49 -2.59
CA GLU A 126 -20.16 -10.42 -3.71
C GLU A 126 -19.99 -11.86 -3.22
N ILE A 127 -19.36 -12.04 -2.05
CA ILE A 127 -19.01 -13.35 -1.49
C ILE A 127 -19.46 -13.52 -0.04
N GLU A 128 -19.37 -14.74 0.48
CA GLU A 128 -19.81 -15.09 1.84
C GLU A 128 -18.98 -14.39 2.93
N GLU A 129 -17.73 -14.06 2.62
CA GLU A 129 -16.80 -13.31 3.47
C GLU A 129 -17.26 -11.87 3.69
N ASP A 130 -17.80 -11.20 2.68
CA ASP A 130 -18.30 -9.83 2.80
C ASP A 130 -19.51 -9.77 3.76
N LEU A 131 -20.38 -10.78 3.69
CA LEU A 131 -21.48 -10.95 4.66
C LEU A 131 -20.95 -11.21 6.08
N SER A 132 -19.85 -11.95 6.19
CA SER A 132 -19.20 -12.21 7.48
C SER A 132 -18.55 -10.96 8.05
N GLU A 133 -17.96 -10.11 7.20
CA GLU A 133 -17.47 -8.78 7.57
C GLU A 133 -18.61 -7.91 8.09
N GLU A 134 -19.77 -7.90 7.43
CA GLU A 134 -20.94 -7.16 7.91
C GLU A 134 -21.40 -7.59 9.31
N ILE A 135 -21.34 -8.89 9.60
CA ILE A 135 -21.59 -9.40 10.95
C ILE A 135 -20.54 -8.86 11.92
N GLY A 136 -19.26 -9.00 11.58
CA GLY A 136 -18.12 -8.51 12.38
C GLY A 136 -18.19 -7.02 12.69
N ARG A 137 -18.48 -6.21 11.68
CA ARG A 137 -18.67 -4.76 11.78
C ARG A 137 -19.84 -4.39 12.67
N PHE A 138 -20.97 -5.09 12.53
CA PHE A 138 -22.17 -4.78 13.33
C PHE A 138 -22.01 -5.20 14.80
N ILE A 139 -21.32 -6.30 15.08
CA ILE A 139 -21.04 -6.72 16.46
C ILE A 139 -19.93 -5.89 17.11
N GLY A 140 -19.13 -5.16 16.34
CA GLY A 140 -17.92 -4.49 16.78
C GLY A 140 -16.72 -5.45 16.81
N PHE A 141 -15.67 -5.14 16.04
CA PHE A 141 -14.47 -5.97 15.98
C PHE A 141 -13.75 -6.05 17.34
N GLU A 142 -13.88 -5.02 18.16
CA GLU A 142 -13.39 -4.97 19.54
C GLU A 142 -14.01 -6.05 20.44
N ASN A 143 -15.20 -6.55 20.07
CA ASN A 143 -15.89 -7.61 20.80
C ASN A 143 -15.43 -9.01 20.36
N ILE A 144 -14.50 -9.12 19.41
CA ILE A 144 -13.93 -10.39 18.96
C ILE A 144 -12.63 -10.62 19.73
N GLN A 145 -12.60 -11.65 20.57
CA GLN A 145 -11.41 -11.95 21.38
C GLN A 145 -10.25 -12.41 20.50
N PRO A 146 -9.05 -11.83 20.64
CA PRO A 146 -7.87 -12.29 19.92
C PRO A 146 -7.54 -13.72 20.37
N LYS A 147 -7.40 -14.62 19.41
CA LYS A 147 -6.93 -15.99 19.64
C LYS A 147 -5.56 -16.15 19.01
N PHE A 148 -4.55 -16.43 19.82
CA PHE A 148 -3.22 -16.76 19.33
C PHE A 148 -3.19 -18.24 18.93
N GLY A 149 -3.13 -18.51 17.64
CA GLY A 149 -2.81 -19.84 17.14
C GLY A 149 -1.31 -20.09 17.31
N TYR A 150 -0.89 -20.76 18.39
CA TYR A 150 0.48 -21.25 18.47
C TYR A 150 0.67 -22.39 17.46
N ARG A 151 1.11 -22.04 16.24
CA ARG A 151 1.64 -23.00 15.27
C ARG A 151 2.82 -22.40 14.52
N ASN A 152 4.02 -22.62 15.05
CA ASN A 152 5.08 -23.18 14.23
C ASN A 152 6.11 -23.91 15.11
N LYS A 153 6.27 -25.24 14.90
CA LYS A 153 7.37 -26.04 15.45
C LYS A 153 8.58 -26.06 14.51
N ASN A 154 8.48 -25.42 13.34
CA ASN A 154 9.56 -25.38 12.38
C ASN A 154 10.52 -24.24 12.73
N PRO A 155 11.83 -24.51 12.87
CA PRO A 155 12.81 -23.45 13.00
C PRO A 155 12.74 -22.56 11.76
N ILE A 156 12.57 -21.27 11.98
CA ILE A 156 12.60 -20.27 10.91
C ILE A 156 14.02 -20.28 10.33
N PHE A 157 14.15 -20.66 9.05
CA PHE A 157 15.36 -20.33 8.30
C PHE A 157 15.36 -18.80 8.16
N LEU A 158 16.15 -18.13 9.00
CA LEU A 158 16.31 -16.69 8.92
C LEU A 158 17.12 -16.39 7.64
N GLU A 159 16.41 -16.06 6.56
CA GLU A 159 17.03 -15.35 5.43
C GLU A 159 17.72 -14.08 5.96
N GLY A 160 18.93 -13.79 5.47
CA GLY A 160 19.69 -12.61 5.91
C GLY A 160 20.45 -12.77 7.24
N LYS A 161 20.79 -13.99 7.66
CA LYS A 161 21.72 -14.20 8.79
C LYS A 161 23.05 -13.48 8.58
N GLU A 162 23.54 -13.46 7.34
CA GLU A 162 24.75 -12.77 6.91
C GLU A 162 24.61 -11.26 7.09
N ILE A 163 23.47 -10.68 6.66
CA ILE A 163 23.16 -9.26 6.84
C ILE A 163 23.10 -8.90 8.32
N SER A 164 22.45 -9.74 9.14
CA SER A 164 22.41 -9.53 10.58
C SER A 164 23.80 -9.57 11.21
N LYS A 165 24.70 -10.45 10.74
CA LYS A 165 26.10 -10.46 11.16
C LYS A 165 26.82 -9.17 10.74
N ILE A 166 26.68 -8.74 9.49
CA ILE A 166 27.27 -7.48 8.99
C ILE A 166 26.84 -6.30 9.86
N LYS A 167 25.53 -6.15 10.10
CA LYS A 167 24.97 -5.07 10.92
C LYS A 167 25.43 -5.11 12.39
N LYS A 168 25.87 -6.27 12.88
CA LYS A 168 26.52 -6.39 14.20
C LYS A 168 27.99 -6.05 14.15
N ILE A 169 28.72 -6.48 13.12
CA ILE A 169 30.18 -6.33 13.00
C ILE A 169 30.58 -4.89 12.69
N MET A 170 29.91 -4.24 11.72
CA MET A 170 30.29 -2.90 11.24
C MET A 170 30.31 -1.82 12.35
N PRO A 171 29.36 -1.80 13.30
CA PRO A 171 29.45 -0.90 14.46
C PRO A 171 30.68 -1.12 15.35
N PHE A 172 31.13 -2.38 15.53
CA PHE A 172 32.37 -2.66 16.28
C PHE A 172 33.62 -2.18 15.53
N LEU A 173 33.52 -1.96 14.21
CA LEU A 173 34.58 -1.37 13.39
C LEU A 173 34.49 0.16 13.32
N GLY A 174 33.59 0.78 14.09
CA GLY A 174 33.42 2.24 14.13
C GLY A 174 32.53 2.82 13.04
N PHE A 175 31.83 1.99 12.26
CA PHE A 175 30.91 2.46 11.22
C PHE A 175 29.47 2.60 11.73
N PHE A 176 28.79 3.67 11.32
CA PHE A 176 27.37 3.87 11.59
C PHE A 176 26.53 3.41 10.40
N GLU A 177 25.40 2.76 10.66
CA GLU A 177 24.48 2.34 9.61
C GLU A 177 23.75 3.56 9.03
N ALA A 178 23.81 3.72 7.71
CA ALA A 178 23.06 4.71 6.96
C ALA A 178 21.95 4.04 6.16
N MET A 179 20.81 4.72 6.04
CA MET A 179 19.70 4.31 5.20
C MET A 179 19.35 5.42 4.22
N ASN A 180 19.81 5.28 2.98
CA ASN A 180 19.57 6.28 1.93
C ASN A 180 18.38 5.88 1.06
N ILE A 181 17.65 6.87 0.55
CA ILE A 181 16.62 6.60 -0.46
C ILE A 181 17.30 6.06 -1.74
N PRO A 182 16.66 5.10 -2.45
CA PRO A 182 17.27 4.48 -3.63
C PRO A 182 17.24 5.39 -4.88
N PHE A 183 16.70 6.60 -4.76
CA PHE A 183 16.62 7.58 -5.83
C PHE A 183 17.77 8.57 -5.74
N ILE A 184 18.52 8.68 -6.83
CA ILE A 184 19.70 9.53 -6.91
C ILE A 184 19.55 10.57 -8.00
N GLU A 185 20.36 11.61 -7.88
CA GLU A 185 20.45 12.66 -8.88
C GLU A 185 21.23 12.22 -10.11
N GLN A 186 20.84 12.73 -11.29
CA GLN A 186 21.54 12.50 -12.55
C GLN A 186 23.02 12.94 -12.50
N SER A 187 23.35 13.91 -11.63
CA SER A 187 24.71 14.41 -11.37
C SER A 187 25.68 13.30 -10.92
N TRP A 188 25.18 12.24 -10.29
CA TRP A 188 25.96 11.09 -9.83
C TRP A 188 26.19 10.01 -10.89
N SER A 189 25.74 10.22 -12.13
CA SER A 189 25.88 9.27 -13.25
C SER A 189 27.29 8.72 -13.45
N LYS A 190 28.35 9.49 -13.16
CA LYS A 190 29.74 9.03 -13.28
C LYS A 190 30.14 7.93 -12.31
N ILE A 191 29.52 7.89 -11.14
CA ILE A 191 29.77 6.86 -10.11
C ILE A 191 28.69 5.78 -10.12
N GLN A 192 27.79 5.81 -11.11
CA GLN A 192 26.83 4.74 -11.36
C GLN A 192 27.49 3.65 -12.21
N GLY A 193 27.11 2.40 -11.93
CA GLY A 193 27.26 1.31 -12.89
C GLY A 193 26.38 1.52 -14.13
N GLU A 194 26.58 0.64 -15.11
CA GLU A 194 25.90 0.70 -16.41
C GLU A 194 24.39 0.47 -16.30
N ASN A 195 23.65 0.94 -17.30
CA ASN A 195 22.22 0.71 -17.49
C ASN A 195 21.30 1.02 -16.28
N PRO A 196 21.33 2.24 -15.73
CA PRO A 196 20.45 2.63 -14.64
C PRO A 196 18.97 2.70 -15.09
N ILE A 197 18.06 2.50 -14.13
CA ILE A 197 16.61 2.59 -14.37
C ILE A 197 16.14 4.02 -14.08
N VAL A 198 15.51 4.66 -15.07
CA VAL A 198 14.96 6.02 -14.96
C VAL A 198 13.45 5.97 -14.75
N LEU A 199 12.95 6.69 -13.75
CA LEU A 199 11.54 6.79 -13.42
C LEU A 199 10.79 7.67 -14.44
N LYS A 200 9.65 7.18 -14.91
CA LYS A 200 8.75 7.95 -15.80
C LYS A 200 7.99 9.06 -15.07
N ASN A 201 7.71 8.90 -13.78
CA ASN A 201 6.96 9.84 -12.97
C ASN A 201 7.58 9.96 -11.57
N PRO A 202 8.75 10.61 -11.44
CA PRO A 202 9.46 10.73 -10.16
C PRO A 202 8.77 11.73 -9.23
N MET A 203 8.91 11.53 -7.92
CA MET A 203 8.43 12.49 -6.91
C MET A 203 9.23 13.79 -6.93
N TRP A 204 10.54 13.70 -7.20
CA TRP A 204 11.44 14.85 -7.36
C TRP A 204 12.08 14.81 -8.74
N SER A 205 12.03 15.92 -9.48
CA SER A 205 12.60 16.01 -10.84
C SER A 205 14.08 15.66 -10.88
N GLU A 206 14.83 16.05 -9.85
CA GLU A 206 16.27 15.83 -9.77
C GLU A 206 16.62 14.37 -9.41
N LYS A 207 15.79 13.68 -8.62
CA LYS A 207 16.01 12.29 -8.16
C LYS A 207 15.14 11.31 -8.93
N ASN A 208 15.45 11.15 -10.21
CA ASN A 208 14.67 10.35 -11.15
C ASN A 208 15.34 9.02 -11.54
N ILE A 209 16.52 8.70 -11.00
CA ILE A 209 17.25 7.46 -11.32
C ILE A 209 17.30 6.55 -10.10
N LEU A 210 17.08 5.24 -10.30
CA LEU A 210 17.39 4.24 -9.29
C LEU A 210 18.89 3.97 -9.23
N ARG A 211 19.43 3.92 -8.01
CA ARG A 211 20.85 3.69 -7.76
C ARG A 211 21.31 2.31 -8.26
N THR A 212 22.41 2.27 -9.00
CA THR A 212 23.14 1.05 -9.39
C THR A 212 24.28 0.72 -8.42
N THR A 213 24.55 1.61 -7.46
CA THR A 213 25.48 1.43 -6.33
C THR A 213 25.00 2.24 -5.13
N LEU A 214 25.42 1.86 -3.91
CA LEU A 214 25.08 2.56 -2.67
C LEU A 214 25.92 3.84 -2.46
N LEU A 215 27.03 4.00 -3.20
CA LEU A 215 28.00 5.07 -3.00
C LEU A 215 27.43 6.50 -3.08
N PRO A 216 26.56 6.89 -4.03
CA PRO A 216 26.04 8.27 -4.09
C PRO A 216 25.33 8.70 -2.80
N GLY A 217 24.53 7.81 -2.22
CA GLY A 217 23.82 8.08 -0.97
C GLY A 217 24.78 8.22 0.21
N LEU A 218 25.74 7.30 0.30
CA LEU A 218 26.78 7.33 1.34
C LEU A 218 27.67 8.58 1.23
N ILE A 219 28.18 8.90 0.05
CA ILE A 219 29.03 10.07 -0.18
C ILE A 219 28.26 11.38 0.10
N SER A 220 27.00 11.47 -0.33
CA SER A 220 26.15 12.62 -0.03
C SER A 220 25.96 12.79 1.49
N SER A 221 25.75 11.68 2.21
CA SER A 221 25.64 11.68 3.67
C SER A 221 26.95 12.08 4.35
N VAL A 222 28.10 11.57 3.89
CA VAL A 222 29.43 11.95 4.38
C VAL A 222 29.65 13.45 4.18
N LYS A 223 29.47 13.95 2.95
CA LYS A 223 29.61 15.38 2.61
C LYS A 223 28.73 16.25 3.51
N ARG A 224 27.48 15.85 3.74
CA ARG A 224 26.55 16.60 4.59
C ARG A 224 27.04 16.71 6.04
N ASN A 225 27.62 15.65 6.60
CA ASN A 225 28.09 15.62 7.98
C ASN A 225 29.42 16.36 8.14
N LEU A 226 30.38 16.17 7.22
CA LEU A 226 31.63 16.95 7.21
C LEU A 226 31.35 18.46 7.10
N ASN A 227 30.42 18.87 6.24
CA ASN A 227 29.98 20.27 6.12
C ASN A 227 29.29 20.82 7.39
N LYS A 228 28.88 19.95 8.32
CA LYS A 228 28.29 20.33 9.62
C LYS A 228 29.32 20.35 10.75
N GLY A 229 30.59 20.09 10.46
CA GLY A 229 31.68 20.15 11.44
C GLY A 229 32.06 18.82 12.06
N GLU A 230 31.52 17.69 11.59
CA GLU A 230 32.04 16.38 11.97
C GLU A 230 33.46 16.19 11.41
N GLU A 231 34.41 15.81 12.27
CA GLU A 231 35.81 15.64 11.87
C GLU A 231 36.04 14.33 11.10
N ILE A 232 35.30 13.28 11.45
CA ILE A 232 35.35 11.96 10.82
C ILE A 232 33.95 11.38 10.67
N VAL A 233 33.69 10.78 9.51
CA VAL A 233 32.40 10.15 9.20
C VAL A 233 32.66 8.78 8.59
N ALA A 234 32.27 7.72 9.30
CA ALA A 234 32.33 6.33 8.85
C ALA A 234 30.91 5.78 8.75
N LEU A 235 30.45 5.53 7.53
CA LEU A 235 29.09 5.05 7.24
C LEU A 235 29.12 3.74 6.47
N PHE A 236 28.18 2.86 6.76
CA PHE A 236 27.91 1.68 5.92
C PHE A 236 26.42 1.56 5.62
N GLU A 237 26.08 0.94 4.50
CA GLU A 237 24.71 0.65 4.13
C GLU A 237 24.64 -0.76 3.56
N VAL A 238 23.67 -1.55 4.04
CA VAL A 238 23.21 -2.76 3.35
C VAL A 238 21.90 -2.42 2.68
N GLY A 239 21.86 -2.52 1.36
CA GLY A 239 20.67 -2.10 0.62
C GLY A 239 20.67 -2.57 -0.82
N ARG A 240 19.50 -2.40 -1.45
CA ARG A 240 19.26 -2.81 -2.82
C ARG A 240 19.81 -1.81 -3.82
N ILE A 241 20.41 -2.34 -4.89
CA ILE A 241 20.77 -1.64 -6.12
C ILE A 241 19.92 -2.17 -7.27
N PHE A 242 19.78 -1.37 -8.32
CA PHE A 242 18.86 -1.65 -9.41
C PHE A 242 19.56 -1.44 -10.75
N THR A 243 19.60 -2.48 -11.57
CA THR A 243 20.11 -2.42 -12.94
C THR A 243 19.09 -3.01 -13.90
N LYS A 244 19.06 -2.57 -15.16
CA LYS A 244 18.15 -3.16 -16.15
C LYS A 244 18.43 -4.64 -16.42
N ASP A 245 19.71 -5.03 -16.36
CA ASP A 245 20.15 -6.35 -16.78
C ASP A 245 19.98 -7.40 -15.68
N LYS A 246 20.31 -7.06 -14.43
CA LYS A 246 20.25 -8.01 -13.30
C LYS A 246 19.02 -7.83 -12.42
N GLY A 247 18.27 -6.75 -12.61
CA GLY A 247 17.15 -6.41 -11.74
C GLY A 247 17.64 -5.87 -10.40
N GLU A 248 17.22 -6.51 -9.33
CA GLU A 248 17.47 -6.07 -7.96
C GLU A 248 18.52 -6.95 -7.27
N GLU A 249 19.58 -6.34 -6.76
CA GLU A 249 20.63 -7.02 -6.01
C GLU A 249 20.82 -6.34 -4.66
N GLU A 250 20.97 -7.12 -3.58
CA GLU A 250 21.32 -6.59 -2.27
C GLU A 250 22.84 -6.54 -2.12
N THR A 251 23.36 -5.38 -1.71
CA THR A 251 24.80 -5.15 -1.59
C THR A 251 25.14 -4.47 -0.27
N LEU A 252 26.42 -4.53 0.09
CA LEU A 252 27.02 -3.77 1.17
C LEU A 252 27.97 -2.75 0.56
N ALA A 253 27.93 -1.52 1.07
CA ALA A 253 28.97 -0.53 0.83
C ALA A 253 29.30 0.20 2.13
N ALA A 254 30.53 0.67 2.22
CA ALA A 254 31.00 1.50 3.32
C ALA A 254 31.86 2.65 2.79
N VAL A 255 31.80 3.79 3.46
CA VAL A 255 32.60 4.98 3.18
C VAL A 255 33.12 5.52 4.50
N VAL A 256 34.39 5.88 4.53
CA VAL A 256 35.02 6.61 5.64
C VAL A 256 35.73 7.84 5.06
N ALA A 257 35.56 8.99 5.70
CA ALA A 257 36.26 10.22 5.32
C ALA A 257 36.45 11.13 6.53
N GLY A 258 37.49 11.96 6.48
CA GLY A 258 37.82 12.93 7.53
C GLY A 258 39.17 12.66 8.20
N ASN A 259 39.37 13.27 9.35
CA ASN A 259 40.58 13.16 10.15
C ASN A 259 40.36 12.27 11.36
N LYS A 260 41.30 11.36 11.63
CA LYS A 260 41.26 10.52 12.82
C LYS A 260 41.23 11.40 14.08
N PRO A 261 40.51 10.99 15.13
CA PRO A 261 40.47 11.74 16.38
C PRO A 261 41.88 11.86 16.97
N ILE A 262 42.15 13.00 17.62
CA ILE A 262 43.43 13.26 18.28
C ILE A 262 43.56 12.34 19.50
N ASN A 263 44.57 11.49 19.50
CA ASN A 263 45.00 10.77 20.69
C ASN A 263 46.15 11.51 21.36
N TRP A 264 46.27 11.41 22.69
CA TRP A 264 47.32 12.09 23.47
C TRP A 264 48.76 11.66 23.11
N TYR A 265 48.93 10.65 22.25
CA TYR A 265 50.19 10.10 21.79
C TYR A 265 50.33 10.06 20.25
N GLU A 266 49.34 10.55 19.49
CA GLU A 266 49.37 10.56 18.02
C GLU A 266 49.03 11.94 17.47
N GLU A 267 49.70 12.31 16.37
CA GLU A 267 49.31 13.48 15.58
C GLU A 267 48.00 13.21 14.82
N GLN A 268 47.23 14.28 14.56
CA GLN A 268 46.00 14.18 13.78
C GLN A 268 46.33 13.76 12.34
N ASN A 269 45.89 12.57 11.94
CA ASN A 269 46.14 12.02 10.62
C ASN A 269 44.84 11.83 9.83
N PRO A 270 44.80 12.13 8.52
CA PRO A 270 43.65 11.80 7.69
C PRO A 270 43.45 10.29 7.62
N VAL A 271 42.20 9.86 7.40
CA VAL A 271 41.93 8.46 7.06
C VAL A 271 42.58 8.11 5.73
N ASP A 272 43.13 6.90 5.64
CA ASP A 272 43.82 6.40 4.47
C ASP A 272 43.19 5.11 3.94
N PHE A 273 43.81 4.54 2.90
CA PHE A 273 43.36 3.28 2.30
C PHE A 273 43.44 2.09 3.26
N TYR A 274 44.40 2.07 4.17
CA TYR A 274 44.64 0.94 5.06
C TYR A 274 43.58 0.86 6.17
N ASP A 275 42.99 1.99 6.56
CA ASP A 275 41.87 2.00 7.51
C ASP A 275 40.65 1.23 6.99
N ILE A 276 40.22 1.53 5.74
CA ILE A 276 39.09 0.84 5.13
C ILE A 276 39.45 -0.61 4.77
N LYS A 277 40.69 -0.86 4.33
CA LYS A 277 41.18 -2.22 4.07
C LYS A 277 41.11 -3.09 5.33
N GLY A 278 41.58 -2.58 6.47
CA GLY A 278 41.52 -3.30 7.75
C GLY A 278 40.08 -3.63 8.16
N ALA A 279 39.15 -2.69 8.00
CA ALA A 279 37.73 -2.96 8.25
C ALA A 279 37.16 -4.07 7.35
N VAL A 280 37.52 -4.08 6.05
CA VAL A 280 37.11 -5.14 5.11
C VAL A 280 37.71 -6.49 5.47
N GLU A 281 39.00 -6.56 5.81
CA GLU A 281 39.66 -7.80 6.21
C GLU A 281 39.02 -8.39 7.48
N VAL A 282 38.75 -7.57 8.50
CA VAL A 282 38.07 -8.03 9.71
C VAL A 282 36.65 -8.50 9.42
N LEU A 283 35.91 -7.78 8.56
CA LEU A 283 34.57 -8.17 8.16
C LEU A 283 34.55 -9.53 7.45
N LEU A 284 35.40 -9.74 6.44
CA LEU A 284 35.49 -10.99 5.68
C LEU A 284 35.86 -12.17 6.60
N ASN A 285 36.85 -11.97 7.48
CA ASN A 285 37.26 -12.97 8.46
C ASN A 285 36.11 -13.35 9.41
N LYS A 286 35.36 -12.37 9.93
CA LYS A 286 34.20 -12.62 10.82
C LYS A 286 33.02 -13.27 10.10
N LEU A 287 32.90 -13.05 8.79
CA LEU A 287 31.90 -13.70 7.96
C LEU A 287 32.34 -15.09 7.46
N GLN A 288 33.56 -15.52 7.75
CA GLN A 288 34.15 -16.80 7.31
C GLN A 288 34.28 -16.91 5.79
N PHE A 289 34.39 -15.78 5.10
CA PHE A 289 34.85 -15.74 3.71
C PHE A 289 36.38 -15.71 3.73
N ASN A 290 37.01 -16.89 3.82
CA ASN A 290 38.45 -17.01 3.70
C ASN A 290 38.84 -16.96 2.22
N ASN A 291 39.89 -16.17 1.90
CA ASN A 291 40.67 -16.36 0.67
C ASN A 291 41.48 -17.66 0.74
#